data_AF-A0A962WGI2-F1
#
_entry.id   AF-A0A962WGI2-F1
#
_cell.length_a   1.000
_cell.length_b   1.000
_cell.length_c   1.000
_cell.angle_alpha   90.00
_cell.angle_beta   90.00
_cell.angle_gamma   90.00
#
_symmetry.space_group_name_H-M   'P 1'
#
loop_
_entity.id
_entity.type
_entity.pdbx_description
1 polymer ?
#
loop_
_entity_poly.entity_id
_entity_poly.type
_entity_poly.pdbx_seq_one_letter_code
_entity_poly.pdbx_strand_id
1 'polypeptide(L)' 'QPSIIKDIAAVLNEIRKLRGITIIVSEQVLHFALEVADRIAVIERGAFSYQAPRESVDVQRIGALLAV' A
#
# COMPACT_ATOMS: atom_id res chain seq x y z
N GLN A 1 -5.48 8.30 15.15
CA GLN A 1 -6.12 7.18 15.88
C GLN A 1 -5.67 5.87 15.24
N PRO A 2 -4.75 5.11 15.88
CA PRO A 2 -4.03 4.00 15.23
C PRO A 2 -4.81 2.69 15.02
N SER A 3 -5.98 2.51 15.65
CA SER A 3 -6.69 1.22 15.66
C SER A 3 -7.50 0.97 14.38
N ILE A 4 -8.27 1.96 13.93
CA ILE A 4 -9.21 1.80 12.79
C ILE A 4 -8.48 1.39 11.49
N ILE A 5 -7.33 1.99 11.22
CA ILE A 5 -6.55 1.70 10.00
C ILE A 5 -6.09 0.23 9.97
N LYS A 6 -5.66 -0.30 11.13
CA LYS A 6 -5.28 -1.71 11.25
C LYS A 6 -6.47 -2.65 11.11
N ASP A 7 -7.61 -2.28 11.69
CA ASP A 7 -8.84 -3.07 11.58
C ASP A 7 -9.31 -3.14 10.12
N ILE A 8 -9.25 -2.02 9.39
CA ILE A 8 -9.55 -1.98 7.95
C ILE A 8 -8.56 -2.86 7.17
N ALA A 9 -7.26 -2.80 7.48
CA ALA A 9 -6.25 -3.61 6.81
C ALA A 9 -6.52 -5.12 7.00
N ALA A 10 -6.89 -5.53 8.21
CA ALA A 10 -7.26 -6.91 8.52
C ALA A 10 -8.48 -7.37 7.72
N VAL A 11 -9.54 -6.55 7.68
CA VAL A 11 -10.78 -6.86 6.94
C VAL A 11 -10.52 -6.96 5.43
N LEU A 12 -9.74 -6.04 4.85
CA LEU A 12 -9.39 -6.08 3.42
C LEU A 12 -8.62 -7.36 3.06
N ASN A 13 -7.66 -7.73 3.90
CA ASN A 13 -6.88 -8.96 3.74
C ASN A 13 -7.76 -10.22 3.84
N GLU A 14 -8.75 -10.23 4.73
CA GLU A 14 -9.70 -11.33 4.87
C GLU A 14 -10.62 -11.46 3.65
N ILE A 15 -11.20 -10.35 3.18
CA ILE A 15 -12.07 -10.32 1.99
C ILE A 15 -11.30 -10.83 0.77
N ARG A 16 -10.07 -10.35 0.56
CA ARG A 16 -9.19 -10.82 -0.52
C ARG A 16 -9.02 -12.34 -0.49
N LYS A 17 -8.73 -12.91 0.68
CA LYS A 17 -8.53 -14.36 0.86
C LYS A 17 -9.81 -15.16 0.64
N LEU A 18 -10.93 -14.71 1.21
CA LEU A 18 -12.20 -15.42 1.15
C LEU A 18 -12.85 -15.38 -0.24
N ARG A 19 -12.69 -14.26 -0.96
CA ARG A 19 -13.37 -14.03 -2.25
C ARG A 19 -12.47 -14.25 -3.46
N GLY A 20 -11.15 -14.37 -3.27
CA GLY A 20 -10.18 -14.50 -4.37
C GLY A 20 -10.14 -13.27 -5.28
N ILE A 21 -10.52 -12.10 -4.77
CA ILE A 21 -10.59 -10.85 -5.55
C ILE A 21 -9.29 -10.06 -5.48
N THR A 22 -9.01 -9.29 -6.52
CA THR A 22 -7.96 -8.27 -6.51
C THR A 22 -8.49 -6.98 -5.91
N ILE A 23 -7.74 -6.40 -4.96
CA ILE A 23 -8.05 -5.12 -4.34
C ILE A 23 -6.96 -4.14 -4.74
N ILE A 24 -7.36 -2.98 -5.27
CA ILE A 24 -6.46 -1.85 -5.53
C ILE A 24 -6.74 -0.80 -4.45
N VAL A 25 -5.68 -0.38 -3.76
CA VAL A 25 -5.73 0.62 -2.69
C VAL A 25 -4.89 1.81 -3.12
N SER A 26 -5.49 2.99 -3.18
CA SER A 26 -4.81 4.26 -3.49
C SER A 26 -4.81 5.12 -2.23
N GLU A 27 -3.65 5.22 -1.58
CA GLU A 27 -3.53 5.80 -0.24
C GLU A 27 -2.28 6.67 -0.12
N GLN A 28 -2.39 7.75 0.66
CA GLN A 28 -1.23 8.60 1.01
C GLN A 28 -0.49 8.09 2.25
N VAL A 29 -1.14 7.28 3.09
CA VAL A 29 -0.54 6.72 4.31
C VAL A 29 0.28 5.49 3.95
N LEU A 30 1.60 5.67 3.76
CA LEU A 30 2.52 4.60 3.34
C LEU A 30 2.45 3.36 4.23
N HIS A 31 2.34 3.53 5.55
CA HIS A 31 2.30 2.38 6.46
C HIS A 31 1.10 1.45 6.19
N PHE A 32 -0.06 2.01 5.89
CA PHE A 32 -1.25 1.24 5.56
C PHE A 32 -1.12 0.52 4.22
N ALA A 33 -0.62 1.21 3.20
CA ALA A 33 -0.36 0.59 1.89
C ALA A 33 0.62 -0.59 2.03
N LEU A 34 1.67 -0.45 2.84
CA LEU A 34 2.62 -1.53 3.16
C LEU A 34 2.01 -2.70 3.94
N GLU A 35 0.93 -2.49 4.69
CA GLU A 35 0.27 -3.50 5.51
C GLU A 35 -0.69 -4.38 4.68
N VAL A 36 -1.31 -3.81 3.64
CA VAL A 36 -2.32 -4.49 2.81
C VAL A 36 -1.79 -4.99 1.46
N ALA A 37 -0.72 -4.39 0.92
CA ALA A 37 -0.33 -4.62 -0.47
C ALA A 37 0.79 -5.65 -0.63
N ASP A 38 0.61 -6.57 -1.60
CA ASP A 38 1.69 -7.46 -2.06
C ASP A 38 2.62 -6.78 -3.07
N ARG A 39 2.14 -5.73 -3.74
CA ARG A 39 2.87 -4.93 -4.73
C ARG A 39 2.58 -3.47 -4.50
N ILE A 40 3.61 -2.63 -4.62
CA ILE A 40 3.49 -1.20 -4.43
C ILE A 40 3.88 -0.49 -5.72
N ALA A 41 3.09 0.51 -6.08
CA ALA A 41 3.38 1.44 -7.15
C ALA A 41 3.24 2.86 -6.61
N VAL A 42 4.18 3.74 -6.95
CA VAL A 42 4.11 5.18 -6.64
C VAL A 42 3.84 5.92 -7.93
N ILE A 43 2.84 6.80 -7.89
CA ILE A 43 2.52 7.71 -8.98
C ILE A 43 2.92 9.10 -8.56
N GLU A 44 3.76 9.74 -9.37
CA GLU A 44 4.15 11.13 -9.20
C GLU A 44 3.89 11.87 -10.52
N ARG A 45 3.20 13.01 -10.46
CA ARG A 45 2.88 13.85 -11.64
C ARG A 45 2.25 13.06 -12.81
N GLY A 46 1.42 12.07 -12.49
CA GLY A 46 0.72 11.25 -13.48
C GLY A 46 1.55 10.12 -14.11
N ALA A 47 2.78 9.87 -13.62
CA ALA A 47 3.64 8.80 -14.08
C ALA A 47 4.01 7.84 -12.94
N PHE A 48 4.21 6.56 -13.26
CA PHE A 48 4.74 5.58 -12.30
C PHE A 48 6.23 5.81 -12.08
N SER A 49 6.59 6.34 -10.92
CA SER A 49 7.98 6.64 -10.55
C SER A 49 8.67 5.48 -9.84
N TYR A 50 7.90 4.56 -9.26
CA TYR A 50 8.41 3.39 -8.56
C TYR A 50 7.41 2.23 -8.61
N GLN A 51 7.89 1.00 -8.80
CA GLN A 51 7.10 -0.22 -8.67
C GLN A 51 7.96 -1.35 -8.11
N ALA A 52 7.46 -2.06 -7.09
CA ALA A 52 8.16 -3.22 -6.53
C ALA A 52 7.21 -4.19 -5.82
N PRO A 53 7.53 -5.51 -5.80
CA PRO A 53 7.00 -6.44 -4.82
C PRO A 53 7.27 -5.98 -3.39
N ARG A 54 6.35 -6.24 -2.47
CA ARG A 54 6.39 -5.80 -1.07
C ARG A 54 7.68 -6.17 -0.34
N GLU A 55 8.24 -7.34 -0.62
CA GLU A 55 9.49 -7.88 -0.06
C GLU A 55 10.75 -7.12 -0.52
N SER A 56 10.67 -6.44 -1.67
CA SER A 56 11.77 -5.67 -2.26
C SER A 56 11.58 -4.16 -2.13
N VAL A 57 10.59 -3.73 -1.35
CA VAL A 57 10.28 -2.31 -1.18
C VAL A 57 11.35 -1.60 -0.35
N ASP A 58 11.95 -0.56 -0.92
CA ASP A 58 12.73 0.44 -0.19
C ASP A 58 11.80 1.51 0.41
N VAL A 59 11.49 1.34 1.70
CA VAL A 59 10.58 2.23 2.43
C VAL A 59 11.14 3.64 2.55
N GLN A 60 12.46 3.81 2.64
CA GLN A 60 13.05 5.15 2.75
C GLN A 60 12.90 5.92 1.44
N ARG A 61 13.16 5.25 0.31
CA ARG A 61 12.98 5.83 -1.02
C ARG A 61 11.53 6.24 -1.27
N ILE A 62 10.57 5.38 -0.93
CA ILE A 62 9.14 5.71 -1.10
C ILE A 62 8.73 6.85 -0.16
N GLY A 63 9.21 6.85 1.10
CA GLY A 63 8.94 7.94 2.04
C GLY A 63 9.40 9.29 1.50
N ALA A 64 10.57 9.36 0.85
CA ALA A 64 11.06 10.58 0.22
C ALA A 64 10.20 11.04 -0.96
N LEU A 65 9.66 10.11 -1.76
CA LEU A 65 8.77 10.41 -2.88
C LEU A 65 7.40 10.96 -2.42
N LEU A 66 6.95 10.61 -1.22
CA LEU A 66 5.65 11.01 -0.66
C LEU A 66 5.74 12.26 0.25
N ALA A 67 6.94 12.75 0.54
CA ALA A 67 7.17 13.88 1.45
C ALA A 67 7.09 15.26 0.77
N VAL A 68 6.70 15.31 -0.51
CA VAL A 68 6.65 16.52 -1.36
C VAL A 68 5.20 16.99 -1.56
#